data_AF-A0A7S0NP96-F1
#
_entry.id   AF-A0A7S0NP96-F1
#
_cell.length_a   1.000
_cell.length_b   1.000
_cell.length_c   1.000
_cell.angle_alpha   90.00
_cell.angle_beta   90.00
_cell.angle_gamma   90.00
#
_symmetry.space_group_name_H-M   'P 1'
#
loop_
_entity.id
_entity.type
_entity.pdbx_description
1 polymer ?
#
loop_
_entity_poly.entity_id
_entity_poly.type
_entity_poly.pdbx_seq_one_letter_code
_entity_poly.pdbx_strand_id
1 'polypeptide(L)'
;RPLLLGEAMPARRSAGPSAPSAAAAAVQPMIDLAPTAFLALSPALARHCEAAAHALFALAKEHEPRPLGPLSELLLSGFDREQVWAQLELRNKPLLRYAQTAVRKGRKWAAKMDAGDEAVGEDEGADEDEGEAAESEAGGGEDDG
;
A
#
# COMPACT_ATOMS: atom_id res chain seq x y z
N ARG A 1 -42.87 -23.73 36.01
CA ARG A 1 -41.90 -23.95 34.90
C ARG A 1 -41.06 -22.68 34.80
N PRO A 2 -39.82 -22.64 35.31
CA PRO A 2 -38.97 -21.46 35.22
C PRO A 2 -38.10 -21.48 33.96
N LEU A 3 -37.57 -20.29 33.68
CA LEU A 3 -36.95 -19.76 32.46
C LEU A 3 -35.65 -20.48 32.07
N LEU A 4 -35.42 -20.69 30.77
CA LEU A 4 -34.13 -21.16 30.23
C LEU A 4 -33.52 -20.13 29.28
N LEU A 5 -32.22 -19.94 29.50
CA LEU A 5 -31.18 -19.46 28.59
C LEU A 5 -31.22 -17.99 28.17
N GLY A 6 -30.52 -17.16 28.96
CA GLY A 6 -29.74 -16.08 28.38
C GLY A 6 -28.58 -16.68 27.58
N GLU A 7 -28.60 -16.51 26.26
CA GLU A 7 -27.43 -16.75 25.43
C GLU A 7 -26.33 -15.75 25.81
N ALA A 8 -25.19 -16.29 26.22
CA ALA A 8 -23.99 -15.52 26.44
C ALA A 8 -23.49 -14.98 25.10
N MET A 9 -23.41 -13.65 24.98
CA MET A 9 -22.65 -12.98 23.94
C MET A 9 -21.23 -13.59 23.84
N PRO A 10 -20.70 -13.82 22.63
CA PRO A 10 -19.32 -14.27 22.50
C PRO A 10 -18.40 -13.19 23.06
N ALA A 11 -17.66 -13.56 24.10
CA ALA A 11 -16.60 -12.74 24.67
C ALA A 11 -15.68 -12.24 23.56
N ARG A 12 -15.45 -10.92 23.53
CA ARG A 12 -14.41 -10.31 22.69
C ARG A 12 -13.13 -11.08 22.96
N ARG A 13 -12.60 -11.77 21.95
CA ARG A 13 -11.28 -12.39 22.03
C ARG A 13 -10.31 -11.26 22.34
N SER A 14 -9.80 -11.24 23.57
CA SER A 14 -8.66 -10.40 23.90
C SER A 14 -7.53 -10.87 23.00
N ALA A 15 -7.17 -10.04 22.01
CA ALA A 15 -5.92 -10.23 21.30
C ALA A 15 -4.81 -10.08 22.34
N GLY A 16 -4.26 -11.21 22.79
CA GLY A 16 -2.99 -11.22 23.50
C GLY A 16 -1.88 -10.63 22.60
N PRO A 17 -0.66 -10.47 23.11
CA PRO A 17 0.45 -9.96 22.29
C PRO A 17 0.64 -10.89 21.09
N SER A 18 0.14 -10.45 19.94
CA SER A 18 0.37 -11.09 18.65
C SER A 18 1.86 -11.14 18.43
N ALA A 19 2.40 -12.30 18.06
CA ALA A 19 3.76 -12.38 17.54
C ALA A 19 3.94 -11.32 16.44
N PRO A 20 5.12 -10.68 16.35
CA PRO A 20 5.36 -9.69 15.31
C PRO A 20 5.17 -10.37 13.95
N SER A 21 4.39 -9.71 13.08
CA SER A 21 4.30 -10.10 11.67
C SER A 21 5.71 -10.23 11.08
N ALA A 22 5.91 -11.10 10.09
CA ALA A 22 7.19 -11.23 9.40
C ALA A 22 7.74 -9.87 8.93
N ALA A 23 6.87 -8.95 8.52
CA ALA A 23 7.24 -7.57 8.19
C ALA A 23 7.74 -6.77 9.40
N ALA A 24 7.09 -6.89 10.57
CA ALA A 24 7.54 -6.22 11.78
C ALA A 24 8.92 -6.76 12.24
N ALA A 25 9.12 -8.07 12.17
CA ALA A 25 10.41 -8.68 12.48
C ALA A 25 11.52 -8.24 11.50
N ALA A 26 11.21 -8.11 10.22
CA ALA A 26 12.18 -7.67 9.20
C ALA A 26 12.60 -6.20 9.38
N VAL A 27 11.72 -5.35 9.91
CA VAL A 27 11.97 -3.91 10.07
C VAL A 27 12.60 -3.56 11.42
N GLN A 28 12.42 -4.39 12.45
CA GLN A 28 12.93 -4.11 13.80
C GLN A 28 14.43 -3.74 13.83
N PRO A 29 15.35 -4.46 13.15
CA PRO A 29 16.77 -4.10 13.14
C PRO A 29 17.03 -2.70 12.57
N MET A 30 16.18 -2.20 11.66
CA MET A 30 16.33 -0.86 11.09
C MET A 30 15.83 0.24 12.01
N ILE A 31 14.81 -0.04 12.82
CA ILE A 31 14.26 0.93 13.80
C ILE A 31 15.30 1.24 14.89
N ASP A 32 16.06 0.22 15.28
CA ASP A 32 17.06 0.35 16.34
C ASP A 32 18.37 1.01 15.87
N LEU A 33 18.51 1.32 14.57
CA LEU A 33 19.69 1.95 14.01
C LEU A 33 19.66 3.48 14.16
N ALA A 34 20.81 4.05 14.50
CA ALA A 34 21.03 5.49 14.41
C ALA A 34 20.97 5.93 12.93
N PRO A 35 20.41 7.11 12.61
CA PRO A 35 20.34 7.61 11.23
C PRO A 35 21.70 7.68 10.51
N THR A 36 22.78 7.94 11.25
CA THR A 36 24.15 7.98 10.72
C THR A 36 24.64 6.63 10.21
N ALA A 37 24.07 5.51 10.69
CA ALA A 37 24.42 4.18 10.21
C ALA A 37 24.03 3.95 8.75
N PHE A 38 23.02 4.66 8.23
CA PHE A 38 22.61 4.59 6.82
C PHE A 38 23.57 5.29 5.86
N LEU A 39 24.49 6.12 6.38
CA LEU A 39 25.52 6.77 5.58
C LEU A 39 26.73 5.86 5.33
N ALA A 40 26.85 4.74 6.05
CA ALA A 40 27.93 3.78 5.90
C ALA A 40 27.60 2.74 4.84
N LEU A 41 28.58 2.41 3.98
CA LEU A 41 28.44 1.33 3.01
C LEU A 41 28.58 -0.03 3.73
N SER A 42 27.45 -0.57 4.21
CA SER A 42 27.38 -1.83 4.94
C SER A 42 26.59 -2.88 4.14
N PRO A 43 27.24 -3.96 3.65
CA PRO A 43 26.55 -5.06 2.98
C PRO A 43 25.51 -5.75 3.88
N ALA A 44 25.78 -5.80 5.19
CA ALA A 44 24.83 -6.33 6.15
C ALA A 44 23.59 -5.44 6.28
N LEU A 45 23.76 -4.12 6.31
CA LEU A 45 22.64 -3.18 6.33
C LEU A 45 21.82 -3.26 5.05
N ALA A 46 22.48 -3.31 3.89
CA ALA A 46 21.82 -3.47 2.60
C ALA A 46 20.89 -4.70 2.57
N ARG A 47 21.37 -5.85 3.07
CA ARG A 47 20.56 -7.08 3.19
C ARG A 47 19.35 -6.92 4.11
N HIS A 48 19.49 -6.20 5.22
CA HIS A 48 18.35 -5.92 6.11
C HIS A 48 17.33 -5.01 5.42
N CYS A 49 17.78 -3.97 4.73
CA CYS A 49 16.92 -3.08 3.95
C CYS A 49 16.17 -3.82 2.86
N GLU A 50 16.85 -4.72 2.14
CA GLU A 50 16.24 -5.57 1.11
C GLU A 50 15.16 -6.48 1.71
N ALA A 51 15.49 -7.22 2.78
CA ALA A 51 14.54 -8.11 3.45
C ALA A 51 13.32 -7.33 3.97
N ALA A 52 13.53 -6.15 4.54
CA ALA A 52 12.47 -5.30 5.03
C ALA A 52 11.59 -4.73 3.90
N ALA A 53 12.19 -4.24 2.81
CA ALA A 53 11.45 -3.75 1.65
C ALA A 53 10.56 -4.85 1.05
N HIS A 54 11.10 -6.06 0.90
CA HIS A 54 10.35 -7.22 0.43
C HIS A 54 9.18 -7.56 1.36
N ALA A 55 9.43 -7.65 2.67
CA ALA A 55 8.40 -8.01 3.65
C ALA A 55 7.30 -6.93 3.75
N LEU A 56 7.67 -5.65 3.70
CA LEU A 56 6.73 -4.53 3.68
C LEU A 56 5.90 -4.52 2.40
N PHE A 57 6.50 -4.79 1.24
CA PHE A 57 5.79 -4.89 -0.02
C PHE A 57 4.77 -6.04 0.01
N ALA A 58 5.18 -7.22 0.49
CA ALA A 58 4.32 -8.39 0.62
C ALA A 58 3.14 -8.12 1.56
N LEU A 59 3.39 -7.51 2.73
CA LEU A 59 2.34 -7.11 3.65
C LEU A 59 1.37 -6.09 3.01
N ALA A 60 1.93 -5.10 2.30
CA ALA A 60 1.13 -4.12 1.59
C ALA A 60 0.35 -4.72 0.41
N LYS A 61 0.77 -5.86 -0.15
CA LYS A 61 0.00 -6.62 -1.13
C LYS A 61 -1.10 -7.45 -0.50
N GLU A 62 -0.81 -8.12 0.62
CA GLU A 62 -1.80 -8.93 1.34
C GLU A 62 -3.02 -8.10 1.78
N HIS A 63 -2.81 -6.84 2.15
CA HIS A 63 -3.86 -5.95 2.65
C HIS A 63 -4.29 -4.88 1.65
N GLU A 64 -3.97 -5.01 0.35
CA GLU A 64 -4.40 -3.99 -0.61
C GLU A 64 -5.93 -4.03 -0.80
N PRO A 65 -6.64 -2.89 -0.69
CA PRO A 65 -8.10 -2.84 -0.79
C PRO A 65 -8.61 -3.09 -2.21
N ARG A 66 -7.72 -2.95 -3.19
CA ARG A 66 -7.87 -3.21 -4.62
C ARG A 66 -6.46 -3.38 -5.19
N PRO A 67 -6.29 -3.90 -6.41
CA PRO A 67 -5.00 -3.90 -7.06
C PRO A 67 -4.42 -2.47 -7.15
N LEU A 68 -3.30 -2.22 -6.46
CA LEU A 68 -2.59 -0.92 -6.45
C LEU A 68 -1.30 -0.96 -7.29
N GLY A 69 -1.27 -1.79 -8.33
CA GLY A 69 -0.15 -1.94 -9.25
C GLY A 69 -0.02 -3.36 -9.79
N PRO A 70 0.73 -3.56 -10.89
CA PRO A 70 0.78 -4.82 -11.63
C PRO A 70 1.67 -5.89 -11.00
N LEU A 71 2.58 -5.51 -10.12
CA LEU A 71 3.57 -6.42 -9.53
C LEU A 71 2.98 -7.26 -8.41
N SER A 72 3.12 -8.58 -8.46
CA SER A 72 2.73 -9.50 -7.37
C SER A 72 3.74 -9.56 -6.23
N GLU A 73 5.01 -9.30 -6.51
CA GLU A 73 6.13 -9.31 -5.55
C GLU A 73 7.15 -8.23 -5.90
N LEU A 74 8.07 -7.93 -4.96
CA LEU A 74 9.16 -6.99 -5.18
C LEU A 74 10.43 -7.77 -5.53
N LEU A 75 10.95 -7.58 -6.75
CA LEU A 75 12.14 -8.29 -7.22
C LEU A 75 13.40 -7.49 -6.88
N LEU A 76 14.20 -8.03 -5.97
CA LEU A 76 15.45 -7.40 -5.50
C LEU A 76 16.70 -8.09 -6.06
N SER A 77 16.64 -9.39 -6.37
CA SER A 77 17.77 -10.15 -6.87
C SER A 77 18.02 -9.89 -8.36
N GLY A 78 19.23 -9.48 -8.73
CA GLY A 78 19.60 -9.23 -10.12
C GLY A 78 19.13 -7.89 -10.67
N PHE A 79 18.54 -7.04 -9.81
CA PHE A 79 18.15 -5.69 -10.13
C PHE A 79 19.11 -4.69 -9.46
N ASP A 80 19.41 -3.60 -10.16
CA ASP A 80 20.11 -2.47 -9.55
C ASP A 80 19.13 -1.58 -8.76
N ARG A 81 19.67 -0.56 -8.10
CA ARG A 81 18.89 0.35 -7.25
C ARG A 81 17.82 1.12 -8.02
N GLU A 82 18.10 1.56 -9.24
CA GLU A 82 17.16 2.34 -10.04
C GLU A 82 16.01 1.45 -10.51
N GLN A 83 16.31 0.21 -10.87
CA GLN A 83 15.28 -0.73 -11.27
C GLN A 83 14.38 -1.15 -10.09
N VAL A 84 14.94 -1.34 -8.89
CA VAL A 84 14.14 -1.56 -7.67
C VAL A 84 13.27 -0.34 -7.38
N TRP A 85 13.80 0.87 -7.56
CA TRP A 85 13.03 2.10 -7.36
C TRP A 85 11.86 2.22 -8.35
N ALA A 86 12.09 1.92 -9.62
CA ALA A 86 11.05 1.90 -10.65
C ALA A 86 9.92 0.92 -10.29
N GLN A 87 10.25 -0.26 -9.75
CA GLN A 87 9.24 -1.21 -9.28
C GLN A 87 8.36 -0.64 -8.16
N LEU A 88 8.95 0.08 -7.21
CA LEU A 88 8.20 0.74 -6.13
C LEU A 88 7.34 1.89 -6.67
N GLU A 89 7.85 2.65 -7.63
CA GLU A 89 7.14 3.77 -8.24
C GLU A 89 5.84 3.35 -8.94
N LEU A 90 5.79 2.16 -9.54
CA LEU A 90 4.58 1.60 -10.14
C LEU A 90 3.38 1.56 -9.18
N ARG A 91 3.61 1.55 -7.86
CA ARG A 91 2.55 1.59 -6.84
C ARG A 91 2.16 2.99 -6.39
N ASN A 92 2.99 4.00 -6.62
CA ASN A 92 2.75 5.35 -6.11
C ASN A 92 1.51 5.99 -6.72
N LYS A 93 1.37 5.95 -8.05
CA LYS A 93 0.20 6.54 -8.75
C LYS A 93 -1.12 5.87 -8.33
N PRO A 94 -1.27 4.53 -8.37
CA PRO A 94 -2.50 3.87 -7.91
C PRO A 94 -2.82 4.14 -6.43
N LEU A 95 -1.82 4.08 -5.55
CA LEU A 95 -1.98 4.34 -4.12
C LEU A 95 -2.45 5.78 -3.86
N LEU A 96 -1.85 6.75 -4.54
CA LEU A 96 -2.23 8.16 -4.41
C LEU A 96 -3.65 8.40 -4.89
N ARG A 97 -4.04 7.85 -6.05
CA ARG A 97 -5.41 7.93 -6.57
C ARG A 97 -6.42 7.32 -5.58
N TYR A 98 -6.08 6.18 -4.99
CA TYR A 98 -6.90 5.55 -3.95
C TYR A 98 -7.05 6.47 -2.73
N ALA A 99 -5.95 7.00 -2.19
CA ALA A 99 -5.98 7.87 -1.01
C ALA A 99 -6.79 9.15 -1.25
N GLN A 100 -6.60 9.80 -2.40
CA GLN A 100 -7.37 10.99 -2.78
C GLN A 100 -8.88 10.69 -2.88
N THR A 101 -9.23 9.56 -3.50
CA THR A 101 -10.62 9.11 -3.60
C THR A 101 -11.23 8.81 -2.23
N ALA A 102 -10.50 8.10 -1.36
CA ALA A 102 -10.94 7.77 -0.01
C ALA A 102 -11.20 9.04 0.81
N VAL A 103 -10.30 10.03 0.73
CA VAL A 103 -10.46 11.31 1.41
C VAL A 103 -11.67 12.09 0.86
N ARG A 104 -11.87 12.13 -0.46
CA ARG A 104 -13.04 12.77 -1.09
C ARG A 104 -14.35 12.12 -0.62
N LYS A 105 -14.41 10.78 -0.61
CA LYS A 105 -15.58 10.03 -0.12
C LYS A 105 -15.85 10.29 1.36
N GLY A 106 -14.79 10.29 2.18
CA GLY A 106 -14.88 10.63 3.61
C GLY A 106 -15.43 12.03 3.86
N ARG A 107 -14.97 13.04 3.09
CA ARG A 107 -15.52 14.41 3.16
C ARG A 107 -16.99 14.48 2.77
N LYS A 108 -17.40 13.82 1.69
CA LYS A 108 -18.82 13.74 1.28
C LYS A 108 -19.68 13.09 2.37
N TRP A 109 -19.21 11.99 2.94
CA TRP A 109 -19.91 11.27 4.01
C TRP A 109 -20.06 12.14 5.27
N ALA A 110 -18.99 12.83 5.68
CA ALA A 110 -19.03 13.74 6.82
C ALA A 110 -20.01 14.91 6.60
N ALA A 111 -20.01 15.51 5.41
CA ALA A 111 -20.96 16.57 5.04
C ALA A 111 -22.42 16.07 5.04
N LYS A 112 -22.66 14.83 4.58
CA LYS A 112 -24.00 14.23 4.61
C LYS A 112 -24.51 13.98 6.04
N MET A 113 -23.62 13.61 6.96
CA MET A 113 -23.99 13.46 8.37
C MET A 113 -24.28 14.80 9.05
N ASP A 114 -23.57 15.87 8.67
CA ASP A 114 -23.77 17.22 9.22
C ASP A 114 -25.05 17.88 8.67
N ALA A 115 -25.41 17.60 7.42
CA ALA A 115 -26.56 18.22 6.75
C ALA A 115 -27.94 17.70 7.20
N GLY A 116 -28.01 16.62 7.98
CA GLY A 116 -29.27 15.93 8.28
C GLY A 116 -29.83 15.21 7.04
N ASP A 117 -30.28 13.98 7.23
CA ASP A 117 -30.63 13.03 6.16
C ASP A 117 -31.88 13.42 5.35
N GLU A 118 -31.74 14.35 4.39
CA GLU A 118 -32.76 14.65 3.37
C GLU A 118 -32.07 14.91 2.02
N ALA A 119 -31.41 13.89 1.45
CA ALA A 119 -31.06 13.85 0.04
C ALA A 119 -30.83 12.40 -0.41
N VAL A 120 -31.92 11.73 -0.80
CA VAL A 120 -31.87 10.55 -1.66
C VAL A 120 -31.61 11.06 -3.08
N GLY A 121 -30.37 10.92 -3.53
CA GLY A 121 -29.97 11.10 -4.92
C GLY A 121 -28.93 10.04 -5.24
N GLU A 122 -29.37 8.99 -5.93
CA GLU A 122 -28.51 7.99 -6.56
C GLU A 122 -27.55 8.73 -7.52
N ASP A 123 -26.25 8.64 -7.25
CA ASP A 123 -25.20 8.98 -8.20
C ASP A 123 -24.33 7.72 -8.37
N GLU A 124 -24.89 6.75 -9.08
CA GLU A 124 -24.09 5.76 -9.81
C GLU A 124 -23.52 6.46 -11.05
N GLY A 125 -22.52 7.32 -10.82
CA GLY A 125 -21.84 8.09 -11.86
C GLY A 125 -20.42 7.59 -12.08
N ALA A 126 -20.28 6.64 -13.01
CA ALA A 126 -19.13 6.39 -13.88
C ALA A 126 -17.72 6.79 -13.35
N ASP A 127 -16.95 5.80 -12.90
CA ASP A 127 -15.47 5.86 -12.96
C ASP A 127 -15.09 5.21 -14.31
N GLU A 128 -15.44 5.90 -15.40
CA GLU A 128 -14.91 5.61 -16.73
C GLU A 128 -13.59 6.37 -16.88
N ASP A 129 -12.54 5.59 -17.03
CA ASP A 129 -11.40 5.81 -17.92
C ASP A 129 -10.50 7.05 -17.70
N GLU A 130 -9.20 6.79 -17.57
CA GLU A 130 -8.25 7.27 -18.57
C GLU A 130 -6.95 6.49 -18.37
N GLY A 131 -6.76 5.56 -19.29
CA GLY A 131 -5.55 4.81 -19.52
C GLY A 131 -4.34 5.68 -19.87
N GLU A 132 -3.20 5.09 -19.54
CA GLU A 132 -1.85 5.29 -20.06
C GLU A 132 -1.65 6.32 -21.19
N ALA A 133 -0.98 7.42 -20.87
CA ALA A 133 -0.20 8.15 -21.86
C ALA A 133 1.09 7.38 -22.13
N ALA A 134 1.10 6.63 -23.23
CA ALA A 134 2.31 6.13 -23.87
C ALA A 134 3.12 7.33 -24.41
N GLU A 135 4.24 7.66 -23.78
CA GLU A 135 5.26 8.46 -24.46
C GLU A 135 6.10 7.53 -25.33
N SER A 136 6.03 7.82 -26.62
CA SER A 136 6.59 7.06 -27.71
C SER A 136 8.09 7.33 -27.81
N GLU A 137 8.88 6.26 -27.80
CA GLU A 137 10.28 6.25 -28.21
C GLU A 137 10.38 6.76 -29.66
N ALA A 138 10.81 8.01 -29.84
CA ALA A 138 11.18 8.54 -31.15
C ALA A 138 12.64 8.17 -31.44
N GLY A 139 12.81 7.03 -32.12
CA GLY A 139 14.08 6.60 -32.68
C GLY A 139 14.48 7.40 -33.93
N GLY A 140 15.80 7.60 -34.07
CA GLY A 140 16.55 7.44 -35.32
C GLY A 140 16.33 8.46 -36.44
N GLY A 141 17.20 9.46 -36.49
CA GLY A 141 17.54 10.18 -37.72
C GLY A 141 19.05 10.13 -37.93
N GLU A 142 19.51 9.15 -38.73
CA GLU A 142 20.80 9.20 -39.41
C GLU A 142 20.70 10.28 -40.50
N ASP A 143 21.59 11.26 -40.49
CA ASP A 143 21.81 12.18 -41.62
C ASP A 143 23.27 12.03 -42.07
N ASP A 144 23.40 11.51 -43.28
CA ASP A 144 24.63 11.26 -44.02
C ASP A 144 24.88 12.50 -44.91
N GLY A 145 26.02 13.20 -44.70
CA GLY A 145 26.41 14.40 -45.45
C GLY A 145 27.85 14.82 -45.21
#